data_AF-A0A7X5D2F9-F1
#
_entry.id   AF-A0A7X5D2F9-F1
#
_cell.length_a   1.000
_cell.length_b   1.000
_cell.length_c   1.000
_cell.angle_alpha   90.00
_cell.angle_beta   90.00
_cell.angle_gamma   90.00
#
_symmetry.space_group_name_H-M   'P 1'
#
loop_
_entity.id
_entity.type
_entity.pdbx_description
1 polymer ?
#
loop_
_entity_poly.entity_id
_entity_poly.type
_entity_poly.pdbx_seq_one_letter_code
_entity_poly.pdbx_strand_id
1 'polypeptide(L)' 'MKNDLQIFSNEEFGQVRTIKIKGKPYFAGKDIALALGYKDTVNALKQHCRGVV' A
#
# COMPACT_ATOMS: atom_id res chain seq x y z
N MET A 1 -13.70 13.77 -10.23
CA MET A 1 -14.11 12.81 -9.17
C MET A 1 -12.95 12.74 -8.19
N LYS A 2 -13.17 13.11 -6.91
CA LYS A 2 -12.11 13.14 -5.89
C LYS A 2 -11.70 11.70 -5.53
N ASN A 3 -10.42 11.39 -5.67
CA ASN A 3 -9.83 10.22 -5.04
C ASN A 3 -9.42 10.65 -3.63
N ASP A 4 -10.37 10.62 -2.68
CA ASP A 4 -10.08 10.98 -1.30
C ASP A 4 -9.14 9.93 -0.69
N LEU A 5 -8.00 10.41 -0.20
CA LEU A 5 -7.00 9.60 0.51
C LEU A 5 -7.55 9.26 1.89
N GLN A 6 -7.69 7.97 2.16
CA GLN A 6 -8.06 7.43 3.46
C GLN A 6 -6.83 6.80 4.11
N ILE A 7 -6.59 7.09 5.38
CA ILE A 7 -5.51 6.45 6.15
C ILE A 7 -6.15 5.39 7.03
N PHE A 8 -5.71 4.15 6.87
CA PHE A 8 -6.06 3.04 7.75
C PHE A 8 -4.96 2.90 8.79
N SER A 9 -5.31 2.97 10.07
CA SER A 9 -4.36 2.82 11.18
C SER A 9 -4.66 1.53 11.93
N ASN A 10 -3.63 0.74 12.20
CA ASN A 10 -3.68 -0.47 13.00
C ASN A 10 -2.43 -0.54 13.89
N GLU A 11 -2.55 -1.01 15.12
CA GLU A 11 -1.41 -1.09 16.06
C GLU A 11 -0.30 -2.03 15.60
N GLU A 12 -0.65 -3.12 14.91
CA GLU A 12 0.29 -4.13 14.42
C GLU A 12 0.85 -3.78 13.04
N PHE A 13 0.00 -3.31 12.13
CA PHE A 13 0.37 -3.02 10.73
C PHE A 13 0.78 -1.56 10.49
N GLY A 14 0.61 -0.68 11.47
CA GLY A 14 0.87 0.74 11.34
C GLY A 14 -0.18 1.47 10.49
N GLN A 15 0.28 2.50 9.76
CA GLN A 15 -0.57 3.35 8.95
C GLN A 15 -0.43 2.99 7.46
N VAL A 16 -1.54 2.61 6.83
CA VAL A 16 -1.62 2.25 5.41
C VAL A 16 -2.46 3.27 4.68
N ARG A 17 -1.89 3.89 3.65
CA ARG A 17 -2.60 4.80 2.76
C ARG A 17 -3.45 4.04 1.75
N THR A 18 -4.70 4.46 1.63
CA THR A 18 -5.70 3.84 0.75
C THR A 18 -6.43 4.90 -0.06
N ILE A 19 -6.71 4.61 -1.33
CA ILE A 19 -7.52 5.45 -2.21
C ILE A 19 -8.64 4.61 -2.82
N LYS A 20 -9.80 5.21 -3.05
CA LYS A 20 -10.91 4.54 -3.74
C LYS A 20 -10.96 4.98 -5.19
N ILE A 21 -10.52 4.13 -6.11
CA ILE A 21 -10.57 4.40 -7.56
C ILE A 21 -11.69 3.56 -8.16
N LYS A 22 -12.68 4.21 -8.79
CA LYS A 22 -13.82 3.56 -9.47
C LYS A 22 -14.53 2.52 -8.57
N GLY A 23 -14.74 2.86 -7.31
CA GLY A 23 -15.40 1.99 -6.33
C GLY A 23 -14.53 0.87 -5.75
N LYS A 24 -13.31 0.67 -6.26
CA LYS A 24 -12.37 -0.32 -5.74
C LYS A 24 -11.35 0.33 -4.79
N PRO A 25 -11.08 -0.26 -3.62
CA PRO A 25 -10.01 0.20 -2.74
C PRO A 25 -8.64 -0.18 -3.33
N TYR A 26 -7.69 0.75 -3.29
CA TYR A 26 -6.29 0.55 -3.65
C TYR A 26 -5.43 0.98 -2.47
N PHE A 27 -4.43 0.16 -2.16
CA PHE A 27 -3.51 0.40 -1.05
C PHE A 27 -2.14 0.83 -1.58
N ALA A 28 -1.45 1.68 -0.84
CA ALA A 28 -0.07 2.02 -1.14
C ALA A 28 0.83 0.80 -0.88
N GLY A 29 1.36 0.20 -1.96
CA GLY A 29 2.12 -1.04 -1.85
C GLY A 29 3.36 -0.96 -0.95
N LYS A 30 4.01 0.21 -0.84
CA LYS A 30 5.11 0.42 0.10
C LYS A 30 4.67 0.25 1.55
N ASP A 31 3.51 0.80 1.90
CA ASP A 31 2.99 0.74 3.27
C ASP A 31 2.61 -0.71 3.62
N ILE A 32 2.06 -1.46 2.66
CA ILE A 32 1.80 -2.90 2.80
C ILE A 32 3.11 -3.68 2.97
N ALA A 33 4.15 -3.40 2.18
CA ALA A 33 5.43 -4.07 2.31
C ALA A 33 6.08 -3.82 3.69
N LEU A 34 5.96 -2.60 4.23
CA LEU A 34 6.40 -2.28 5.59
C LEU A 34 5.59 -3.02 6.65
N ALA A 35 4.26 -3.02 6.52
CA ALA A 35 3.34 -3.71 7.42
C ALA A 35 3.60 -5.22 7.48
N LEU A 36 4.00 -5.82 6.35
CA LEU A 36 4.37 -7.24 6.24
C LEU A 36 5.81 -7.54 6.72
N GLY A 37 6.58 -6.52 7.12
CA GLY A 37 7.93 -6.69 7.64
C GLY A 37 9.01 -6.92 6.58
N TYR A 38 8.76 -6.58 5.31
CA TYR A 38 9.80 -6.66 4.28
C TYR A 38 10.93 -5.67 4.59
N LYS A 39 12.14 -6.20 4.78
CA LYS A 39 13.35 -5.39 4.96
C LYS A 39 13.62 -4.50 3.75
N ASP A 40 13.43 -5.05 2.54
CA ASP A 40 13.61 -4.34 1.28
C ASP A 40 12.26 -4.20 0.55
N THR A 41 11.54 -3.12 0.89
CA THR A 41 10.20 -2.85 0.33
C THR A 41 10.21 -2.68 -1.19
N VAL A 42 11.31 -2.18 -1.76
CA VAL A 42 11.44 -1.98 -3.21
C VAL A 42 11.57 -3.32 -3.92
N ASN A 43 12.42 -4.22 -3.41
CA ASN A 43 12.55 -5.57 -3.95
C ASN A 43 11.22 -6.34 -3.85
N ALA A 44 10.57 -6.29 -2.68
CA ALA A 44 9.27 -6.92 -2.46
C ALA A 44 8.21 -6.44 -3.48
N LEU A 45 8.17 -5.12 -3.74
CA LEU A 45 7.31 -4.54 -4.76
C LEU A 45 7.65 -5.05 -6.16
N LYS A 46 8.93 -5.14 -6.52
CA LYS A 46 9.36 -5.69 -7.82
C LYS A 46 9.01 -7.17 -8.00
N GLN A 47 9.08 -7.95 -6.93
CA GLN A 47 8.77 -9.38 -6.95
C GLN A 47 7.26 -9.66 -7.02
N HIS A 48 6.46 -8.86 -6.30
CA HIS A 48 5.03 -9.15 -6.12
C HIS A 48 4.09 -8.24 -6.92
N CYS A 49 4.56 -7.09 -7.41
CA CYS A 49 3.76 -6.16 -8.19
C CYS A 49 4.32 -6.00 -9.61
N ARG A 50 3.41 -5.87 -10.58
CA ARG A 50 3.77 -5.62 -11.98
C ARG A 50 3.99 -4.13 -12.22
N GLY A 51 4.95 -3.79 -13.07
CA GLY A 51 5.23 -2.40 -13.48
C GLY A 51 6.07 -1.60 -12.49
N VAL A 52 6.71 -2.26 -11.52
CA VAL A 52 7.69 -1.63 -10.63
C VAL A 52 9.06 -1.74 -11.29
N VAL A 53 9.68 -0.59 -11.61
CA VAL A 53 11.00 -0.50 -12.27
C VAL A 53 12.14 -0.36 -11.27
#